data_AF-A0A6M0RG46-F1
#
_entry.id   AF-A0A6M0RG46-F1
#
_cell.length_a   1.000
_cell.length_b   1.000
_cell.length_c   1.000
_cell.angle_alpha   90.00
_cell.angle_beta   90.00
_cell.angle_gamma   90.00
#
_symmetry.space_group_name_H-M   'P 1'
#
loop_
_entity.id
_entity.type
_entity.pdbx_description
1 polymer ?
#
loop_
_entity_poly.entity_id
_entity_poly.type
_entity_poly.pdbx_seq_one_letter_code
_entity_poly.pdbx_strand_id
1 'polypeptide(L)'
;MTSSGNKGDQISANISGEVSGQMAVGKNISQVHQFGPLQPLEVTPAELEELKGVFKALKAQISTSTAPERRDSALERVDELEEAVTADKPDLTTVEYVKQWFVKHLPALSGAVTGVIIHPIVGKLVEASGDMAAEEFRRRFQP
;
A
#
# COMPACT_ATOMS: atom_id res chain seq x y z
N MET A 1 -20.51 65.87 10.80
CA MET A 1 -20.50 64.65 11.63
C MET A 1 -20.06 63.49 10.75
N THR A 2 -18.85 62.98 10.97
CA THR A 2 -18.19 61.97 10.11
C THR A 2 -18.42 60.54 10.62
N SER A 3 -18.71 59.67 9.64
CA SER A 3 -18.75 58.20 9.58
C SER A 3 -18.51 57.34 10.82
N SER A 4 -19.32 56.29 10.96
CA SER A 4 -18.80 54.94 11.19
C SER A 4 -19.80 53.89 10.71
N GLY A 5 -19.64 53.45 9.46
CA GLY A 5 -20.35 52.28 8.94
C GLY A 5 -19.52 51.05 9.23
N ASN A 6 -20.00 50.17 10.11
CA ASN A 6 -19.41 48.85 10.26
C ASN A 6 -19.75 48.02 9.00
N LYS A 7 -18.87 48.09 7.99
CA LYS A 7 -18.86 47.15 6.87
C LYS A 7 -18.47 45.79 7.46
N GLY A 8 -19.43 44.89 7.54
CA GLY A 8 -19.14 43.47 7.75
C GLY A 8 -18.24 42.95 6.62
N ASP A 9 -17.39 41.99 6.94
CA ASP A 9 -16.51 41.36 5.97
C ASP A 9 -17.33 40.58 4.95
N GLN A 10 -17.14 40.85 3.66
CA GLN A 10 -17.70 40.05 2.58
C GLN A 10 -16.62 39.11 2.04
N ILE A 11 -16.85 37.80 2.15
CA ILE A 11 -15.94 36.76 1.65
C ILE A 11 -16.67 36.01 0.53
N SER A 12 -16.14 36.08 -0.69
CA SER A 12 -16.68 35.35 -1.84
C SER A 12 -15.56 34.56 -2.52
N ALA A 13 -15.76 33.26 -2.71
CA ALA A 13 -14.90 32.42 -3.53
C ALA A 13 -15.71 31.79 -4.65
N ASN A 14 -15.19 31.89 -5.88
CA ASN A 14 -15.70 31.16 -7.03
C ASN A 14 -14.74 29.99 -7.28
N ILE A 15 -15.26 28.78 -7.24
CA ILE A 15 -14.49 27.55 -7.43
C ILE A 15 -15.02 26.90 -8.72
N SER A 16 -14.15 26.79 -9.72
CA SER A 16 -14.49 26.21 -11.02
C SER A 16 -13.49 25.13 -11.40
N GLY A 17 -13.98 24.02 -11.96
CA GLY A 17 -13.17 22.84 -12.29
C GLY A 17 -13.36 21.71 -11.28
N GLU A 18 -12.67 20.60 -11.50
CA GLU A 18 -12.66 19.45 -10.60
C GLU A 18 -11.79 19.74 -9.38
N VAL A 19 -12.36 19.60 -8.18
CA VAL A 19 -11.63 19.75 -6.92
C VAL A 19 -11.44 18.36 -6.32
N SER A 20 -10.19 17.96 -6.15
CA SER A 20 -9.83 16.79 -5.36
C SER A 20 -9.15 17.28 -4.08
N GLY A 21 -9.77 17.00 -2.92
CA GLY A 21 -9.28 17.40 -1.61
C GLY A 21 -10.19 18.37 -0.85
N GLN A 22 -9.67 18.97 0.21
CA GLN A 22 -10.42 19.86 1.11
C GLN A 22 -10.18 21.34 0.74
N MET A 23 -11.25 22.14 0.73
CA MET A 23 -11.23 23.58 0.47
C MET A 23 -11.83 24.33 1.65
N ALA A 24 -11.11 25.32 2.19
CA ALA A 24 -11.59 26.19 3.26
C ALA A 24 -11.44 27.66 2.88
N VAL A 25 -12.52 28.44 2.98
CA VAL A 25 -12.56 29.87 2.63
C VAL A 25 -13.23 30.64 3.77
N GLY A 26 -12.52 31.59 4.37
CA GLY A 26 -13.04 32.38 5.49
C GLY A 26 -11.93 33.15 6.23
N LYS A 27 -12.30 33.80 7.34
CA LYS A 27 -11.34 34.37 8.30
C LYS A 27 -11.21 33.44 9.50
N ASN A 28 -10.02 33.39 10.11
CA ASN A 28 -9.72 32.52 11.27
C ASN A 28 -9.94 31.03 10.99
N ILE A 29 -9.61 30.56 9.78
CA ILE A 29 -9.64 29.13 9.47
C ILE A 29 -8.50 28.44 10.23
N SER A 30 -8.88 27.55 11.15
CA SER A 30 -7.98 26.57 11.75
C SER A 30 -8.43 25.19 11.26
N GLN A 31 -7.64 24.59 10.38
CA GLN A 31 -7.91 23.25 9.86
C GLN A 31 -6.91 22.29 10.49
N VAL A 32 -7.40 21.41 11.36
CA VAL A 32 -6.60 20.33 11.94
C VAL A 32 -7.01 19.04 11.26
N HIS A 33 -6.09 18.45 10.51
CA HIS A 33 -6.26 17.10 10.00
C HIS A 33 -5.95 16.11 11.13
N GLN A 34 -7.00 15.58 11.74
CA GLN A 34 -6.87 14.34 12.49
C GLN A 34 -6.99 13.19 11.49
N PHE A 35 -5.85 12.68 11.03
CA PHE A 35 -5.81 11.26 10.71
C PHE A 35 -6.27 10.56 12.01
N GLY A 36 -7.32 9.73 11.94
CA GLY A 36 -7.81 8.99 13.11
C GLY A 36 -6.63 8.32 13.85
N PRO A 37 -6.78 8.01 15.15
CA PRO A 37 -5.68 7.39 15.90
C PRO A 37 -5.09 6.29 15.05
N LEU A 38 -3.75 6.33 14.87
CA LEU A 38 -3.00 5.25 14.22
C LEU A 38 -3.61 3.96 14.74
N GLN A 39 -4.37 3.27 13.88
CA GLN A 39 -4.87 1.95 14.21
C GLN A 39 -3.62 1.18 14.64
N PRO A 40 -3.70 0.30 15.66
CA PRO A 40 -2.55 -0.50 16.03
C PRO A 40 -1.91 -1.03 14.76
N LEU A 41 -0.62 -0.73 14.55
CA LEU A 41 0.16 -1.28 13.43
C LEU A 41 0.26 -2.81 13.52
N GLU A 42 -0.37 -3.41 14.53
CA GLU A 42 -0.48 -4.83 14.71
C GLU A 42 -1.42 -5.42 13.68
N VAL A 43 -0.85 -6.26 12.81
CA VAL A 43 -1.61 -7.07 11.88
C VAL A 43 -2.43 -8.08 12.67
N THR A 44 -3.75 -8.04 12.47
CA THR A 44 -4.68 -8.94 13.14
C THR A 44 -4.60 -10.36 12.55
N PRO A 45 -4.99 -11.40 13.31
CA PRO A 45 -5.08 -12.75 12.77
C PRO A 45 -6.00 -12.86 11.54
N ALA A 46 -7.06 -12.04 11.49
CA ALA A 46 -7.97 -11.99 10.34
C ALA A 46 -7.28 -11.45 9.09
N GLU A 47 -6.45 -10.41 9.22
CA GLU A 47 -5.66 -9.86 8.11
C GLU A 47 -4.57 -10.85 7.65
N LEU A 48 -3.97 -11.61 8.56
CA LEU A 48 -3.04 -12.70 8.16
C LEU A 48 -3.76 -13.78 7.36
N GLU A 49 -4.97 -14.18 7.76
CA GLU A 49 -5.76 -15.14 6.99
C GLU A 49 -6.20 -14.57 5.62
N GLU A 50 -6.51 -13.28 5.55
CA GLU A 50 -6.77 -12.59 4.28
C GLU A 50 -5.54 -12.62 3.37
N LEU A 51 -4.36 -12.31 3.91
CA LEU A 51 -3.09 -12.35 3.16
C LEU A 51 -2.78 -13.76 2.64
N LYS A 52 -2.98 -14.80 3.47
CA LYS A 52 -2.88 -16.21 3.02
C LYS A 52 -3.87 -16.51 1.89
N GLY A 53 -5.08 -15.95 1.96
CA GLY A 53 -6.08 -16.01 0.89
C GLY A 53 -5.58 -15.42 -0.43
N VAL A 54 -4.89 -14.28 -0.37
CA VAL A 54 -4.25 -13.64 -1.53
C VAL A 54 -3.16 -14.54 -2.12
N PHE A 55 -2.29 -15.12 -1.30
CA PHE A 55 -1.27 -16.07 -1.75
C PHE A 55 -1.88 -17.33 -2.39
N LYS A 56 -2.94 -17.87 -1.80
CA LYS A 56 -3.67 -19.02 -2.36
C LYS A 56 -4.27 -18.71 -3.73
N ALA A 57 -4.84 -17.53 -3.91
CA ALA A 57 -5.36 -17.07 -5.21
C ALA A 57 -4.23 -16.97 -6.25
N LEU A 58 -3.07 -16.42 -5.87
CA LEU A 58 -1.89 -16.34 -6.73
C LEU A 58 -1.38 -17.73 -7.15
N LYS A 59 -1.29 -18.69 -6.21
CA LYS A 59 -0.90 -20.09 -6.51
C LYS A 59 -1.89 -20.78 -7.46
N ALA A 60 -3.18 -20.53 -7.31
CA ALA A 60 -4.20 -21.02 -8.23
C ALA A 60 -4.05 -20.40 -9.64
N GLN A 61 -3.76 -19.10 -9.72
CA GLN A 61 -3.49 -18.42 -10.99
C GLN A 61 -2.24 -18.98 -11.68
N ILE A 62 -1.15 -19.18 -10.94
CA ILE A 62 0.08 -19.81 -11.47
C ILE A 62 -0.23 -21.21 -12.02
N SER A 63 -1.00 -22.01 -11.27
CA SER A 63 -1.32 -23.38 -11.67
C SER A 63 -2.07 -23.44 -13.00
N THR A 64 -2.97 -22.49 -13.25
CA THR A 64 -3.77 -22.42 -14.48
C THR A 64 -3.06 -21.72 -15.64
N SER A 65 -2.21 -20.73 -15.35
CA SER A 65 -1.62 -19.84 -16.35
C SER A 65 -0.18 -20.19 -16.73
N THR A 66 0.45 -21.15 -16.04
CA THR A 66 1.86 -21.52 -16.25
C THR A 66 1.99 -22.89 -16.88
N ALA A 67 2.93 -23.00 -17.82
CA ALA A 67 3.35 -24.28 -18.38
C ALA A 67 3.83 -25.24 -17.28
N PRO A 68 3.58 -26.56 -17.39
CA PRO A 68 3.92 -27.53 -16.35
C PRO A 68 5.38 -27.48 -15.92
N GLU A 69 6.29 -27.25 -16.86
CA GLU A 69 7.74 -27.19 -16.65
C GLU A 69 8.20 -26.08 -15.70
N ARG A 70 7.43 -24.98 -15.60
CA ARG A 70 7.77 -23.82 -14.76
C ARG A 70 6.82 -23.65 -13.58
N ARG A 71 5.74 -24.44 -13.53
CA ARG A 71 4.71 -24.33 -12.50
C ARG A 71 5.29 -24.60 -11.12
N ASP A 72 6.04 -25.69 -10.98
CA ASP A 72 6.58 -26.09 -9.68
C ASP A 72 7.57 -25.04 -9.15
N SER A 73 8.49 -24.56 -10.00
CA SER A 73 9.41 -23.48 -9.62
C SER A 73 8.67 -22.18 -9.27
N ALA A 74 7.60 -21.84 -10.00
CA ALA A 74 6.81 -20.65 -9.71
C ALA A 74 6.06 -20.75 -8.39
N LEU A 75 5.50 -21.92 -8.07
CA LEU A 75 4.84 -22.18 -6.79
C LEU A 75 5.84 -22.08 -5.64
N GLU A 76 7.01 -22.70 -5.79
CA GLU A 76 8.10 -22.61 -4.80
C GLU A 76 8.54 -21.16 -4.56
N ARG A 77 8.66 -20.34 -5.61
CA ARG A 77 8.97 -18.91 -5.45
C ARG A 77 7.87 -18.14 -4.72
N VAL A 78 6.60 -18.53 -4.88
CA VAL A 78 5.50 -17.91 -4.13
C VAL A 78 5.51 -18.36 -2.68
N ASP A 79 5.87 -19.61 -2.39
CA ASP A 79 6.06 -20.08 -1.01
C ASP A 79 7.17 -19.29 -0.31
N GLU A 80 8.32 -19.09 -0.98
CA GLU A 80 9.41 -18.24 -0.45
C GLU A 80 8.95 -16.78 -0.23
N LEU A 81 8.11 -16.25 -1.11
CA LEU A 81 7.56 -14.89 -0.93
C LEU A 81 6.64 -14.81 0.28
N GLU A 82 5.78 -15.80 0.47
CA GLU A 82 4.88 -15.89 1.62
C GLU A 82 5.66 -15.95 2.93
N GLU A 83 6.69 -16.80 3.01
CA GLU A 83 7.58 -16.90 4.17
C GLU A 83 8.34 -15.59 4.42
N ALA A 84 8.93 -15.00 3.38
CA ALA A 84 9.71 -13.76 3.50
C ALA A 84 8.87 -12.57 3.98
N VAL A 85 7.58 -12.52 3.61
CA VAL A 85 6.66 -11.45 4.00
C VAL A 85 6.10 -11.65 5.40
N THR A 86 5.85 -12.91 5.80
CA THR A 86 5.20 -13.25 7.08
C THR A 86 6.18 -13.53 8.21
N ALA A 87 7.48 -13.53 7.94
CA ALA A 87 8.51 -13.59 8.97
C ALA A 87 8.39 -12.44 9.98
N ASP A 88 8.80 -12.68 11.24
CA ASP A 88 8.82 -11.68 12.32
C ASP A 88 9.46 -10.34 11.89
N LYS A 89 10.47 -10.45 11.01
CA LYS A 89 11.03 -9.33 10.27
C LYS A 89 11.01 -9.68 8.77
N PRO A 90 10.23 -8.95 7.95
CA PRO A 90 10.16 -9.20 6.52
C PRO A 90 11.53 -9.14 5.84
N ASP A 91 11.85 -10.17 5.07
CA ASP A 91 13.07 -10.22 4.27
C ASP A 91 12.85 -9.56 2.91
N LEU A 92 13.06 -8.24 2.88
CA LEU A 92 12.92 -7.43 1.68
C LEU A 92 13.85 -7.85 0.54
N THR A 93 14.97 -8.52 0.85
CA THR A 93 15.91 -9.00 -0.18
C THR A 93 15.32 -10.19 -0.90
N THR A 94 14.73 -11.13 -0.16
CA THR A 94 14.05 -12.29 -0.74
C THR A 94 12.79 -11.87 -1.50
N VAL A 95 12.03 -10.90 -0.98
CA VAL A 95 10.87 -10.32 -1.70
C VAL A 95 11.29 -9.74 -3.06
N GLU A 96 12.37 -8.97 -3.09
CA GLU A 96 12.92 -8.40 -4.33
C GLU A 96 13.42 -9.48 -5.29
N TYR A 97 14.14 -10.47 -4.78
CA TYR A 97 14.63 -11.60 -5.55
C TYR A 97 13.48 -12.35 -6.24
N VAL A 98 12.41 -12.68 -5.52
CA VAL A 98 11.24 -13.35 -6.10
C VAL A 98 10.58 -12.49 -7.17
N LYS A 99 10.37 -11.20 -6.90
CA LYS A 99 9.84 -10.25 -7.90
C LYS A 99 10.66 -10.29 -9.19
N GLN A 100 11.99 -10.19 -9.09
CA GLN A 100 12.87 -10.22 -10.25
C GLN A 100 12.85 -11.57 -10.97
N TRP A 101 12.72 -12.68 -10.24
CA TRP A 101 12.57 -14.00 -10.84
C TRP A 101 11.31 -14.08 -11.71
N PHE A 102 10.17 -13.57 -11.23
CA PHE A 102 8.92 -13.54 -12.00
C PHE A 102 9.01 -12.62 -13.21
N VAL A 103 9.62 -11.44 -13.08
CA VAL A 103 9.85 -10.54 -14.22
C VAL A 103 10.67 -11.24 -15.31
N LYS A 104 11.71 -12.00 -14.93
CA LYS A 104 12.60 -12.68 -15.87
C LYS A 104 12.00 -13.94 -16.49
N HIS A 105 11.27 -14.75 -15.70
CA HIS A 105 10.85 -16.09 -16.13
C HIS A 105 9.37 -16.18 -16.50
N LEU A 106 8.52 -15.36 -15.90
CA LEU A 106 7.06 -15.38 -16.05
C LEU A 106 6.50 -13.94 -16.06
N PRO A 107 6.90 -13.10 -17.04
CA PRO A 107 6.52 -11.69 -17.06
C PRO A 107 5.01 -11.45 -17.05
N ALA A 108 4.22 -12.36 -17.63
CA ALA A 108 2.75 -12.30 -17.60
C ALA A 108 2.15 -12.34 -16.17
N LEU A 109 2.87 -12.90 -15.19
CA LEU A 109 2.45 -13.00 -13.79
C LEU A 109 3.14 -11.98 -12.89
N SER A 110 4.13 -11.23 -13.41
CA SER A 110 4.89 -10.25 -12.62
C SER A 110 4.02 -9.15 -12.01
N GLY A 111 2.96 -8.74 -12.71
CA GLY A 111 1.98 -7.77 -12.20
C GLY A 111 1.19 -8.31 -11.01
N ALA A 112 0.75 -9.57 -11.08
CA ALA A 112 0.03 -10.22 -9.98
C ALA A 112 0.92 -10.35 -8.74
N VAL A 113 2.17 -10.80 -8.91
CA VAL A 113 3.16 -10.87 -7.83
C VAL A 113 3.45 -9.49 -7.23
N THR A 114 3.65 -8.48 -8.08
CA THR A 114 3.85 -7.09 -7.61
C THR A 114 2.66 -6.59 -6.81
N GLY A 115 1.43 -6.92 -7.22
CA GLY A 115 0.21 -6.60 -6.49
C GLY A 115 0.16 -7.20 -5.09
N VAL A 116 0.65 -8.44 -4.92
CA VAL A 116 0.79 -9.06 -3.60
C VAL A 116 1.85 -8.34 -2.76
N ILE A 117 2.99 -8.01 -3.36
CA ILE A 117 4.08 -7.32 -2.65
C ILE A 117 3.63 -5.96 -2.10
N ILE A 118 2.91 -5.17 -2.89
CA ILE A 118 2.43 -3.83 -2.48
C ILE A 118 1.09 -3.87 -1.74
N HIS A 119 0.60 -5.06 -1.35
CA HIS A 119 -0.67 -5.21 -0.67
C HIS A 119 -0.67 -4.45 0.67
N PRO A 120 -1.78 -3.79 1.06
CA PRO A 120 -1.82 -3.00 2.31
C PRO A 120 -1.40 -3.77 3.56
N ILE A 121 -1.76 -5.06 3.65
CA ILE A 121 -1.39 -5.92 4.78
C ILE A 121 0.14 -6.15 4.83
N VAL A 122 0.80 -6.24 3.67
CA VAL A 122 2.26 -6.35 3.59
C VAL A 122 2.91 -5.04 4.04
N GLY A 123 2.36 -3.89 3.62
CA GLY A 123 2.77 -2.59 4.12
C GLY A 123 2.71 -2.52 5.65
N LYS A 124 1.58 -2.94 6.24
CA LYS A 124 1.40 -2.99 7.70
C LYS A 124 2.42 -3.93 8.38
N LEU A 125 2.66 -5.12 7.83
CA LEU A 125 3.65 -6.07 8.38
C LEU A 125 5.05 -5.44 8.41
N VAL A 126 5.45 -4.76 7.33
CA VAL A 126 6.75 -4.11 7.26
C VAL A 126 6.83 -2.91 8.20
N GLU A 127 5.79 -2.10 8.30
CA GLU A 127 5.74 -0.97 9.24
C GLU A 127 5.78 -1.43 10.70
N ALA A 128 5.11 -2.54 11.03
CA ALA A 128 5.17 -3.17 12.36
C ALA A 128 6.59 -3.63 12.72
N SER A 129 7.41 -4.00 11.74
CA SER A 129 8.82 -4.37 11.94
C SER A 129 9.78 -3.17 12.07
N GLY A 130 9.28 -1.95 11.90
CA GLY A 130 9.97 -0.70 12.22
C GLY A 130 10.21 0.24 11.03
N ASP A 131 10.39 1.53 11.36
CA ASP A 131 10.46 2.64 10.39
C ASP A 131 11.50 2.45 9.28
N MET A 132 12.70 1.95 9.63
CA MET A 132 13.76 1.72 8.65
C MET A 132 13.39 0.62 7.63
N ALA A 133 12.66 -0.41 8.06
CA ALA A 133 12.16 -1.44 7.14
C ALA A 133 11.06 -0.87 6.24
N ALA A 134 10.16 -0.04 6.79
CA ALA A 134 9.12 0.63 6.03
C ALA A 134 9.67 1.61 4.98
N GLU A 135 10.69 2.39 5.34
CA GLU A 135 11.38 3.29 4.38
C GLU A 135 12.04 2.50 3.25
N GLU A 136 12.73 1.42 3.59
CA GLU A 136 13.41 0.60 2.60
C GLU A 136 12.41 -0.11 1.67
N PHE A 137 11.29 -0.58 2.20
CA PHE A 137 10.22 -1.16 1.41
C PHE A 137 9.58 -0.13 0.47
N ARG A 138 9.30 1.08 0.96
CA ARG A 138 8.83 2.19 0.13
C ARG A 138 9.81 2.49 -0.99
N ARG A 139 11.10 2.62 -0.67
CA ARG A 139 12.19 2.88 -1.64
C ARG A 139 12.28 1.82 -2.74
N ARG A 140 12.06 0.54 -2.42
CA ARG A 140 12.23 -0.58 -3.36
C ARG A 140 10.98 -0.92 -4.16
N PHE A 141 9.79 -0.73 -3.58
CA PHE A 141 8.56 -1.33 -4.11
C PHE A 141 7.42 -0.35 -4.34
N GLN A 142 7.46 0.85 -3.76
CA GLN A 142 6.45 1.89 -4.00
C GLN A 142 7.01 3.00 -4.91
N PRO A 143 6.22 3.50 -5.87
CA PRO A 143 6.59 4.63 -6.70
C PRO A 143 6.51 5.98 -5.98
#